data_AF-A0A7S1HMB9-F1
#
_entry.id   AF-A0A7S1HMB9-F1
#
_cell.length_a   1.000
_cell.length_b   1.000
_cell.length_c   1.000
_cell.angle_alpha   90.00
_cell.angle_beta   90.00
_cell.angle_gamma   90.00
#
_symmetry.space_group_name_H-M   'P 1'
#
loop_
_entity.id
_entity.type
_entity.pdbx_description
1 polymer ?
#
loop_
_entity_poly.entity_id
_entity_poly.type
_entity_poly.pdbx_seq_one_letter_code
_entity_poly.pdbx_strand_id
1 'polypeptide(L)'
;TPDHRAAGGTPLYGSHPFYLQALRADGKAHGVFVRTSNALDVALTPSTLTFRCTGGVVDMSFFLGDSPSDVVRQYTATVGRPSLPPLWAFGFHMCRWGYGSAAATRAVVERMRAEGVPQDAQWNDIDHMSAFRDFTLDEEDGFPRKQVKAMVDDLHDHGQRYVMIVDCAVSSREWPGGYPPRDKGLEGGVFVRSAAGGGPAAGRVWPGPAWFVDFFHPNASGYWEEQLAVWREKVEYDGVWLDMNEPSNFCDGECPA
;
A
#
# COMPACT_ATOMS: atom_id res chain seq x y z
N THR A 1 -2.55 -1.43 -13.47
CA THR A 1 -1.66 -2.55 -13.11
C THR A 1 -0.24 -2.04 -13.05
N PRO A 2 0.57 -2.50 -12.08
CA PRO A 2 1.97 -2.06 -11.98
C PRO A 2 2.72 -2.35 -13.28
N ASP A 3 3.34 -1.33 -13.89
CA ASP A 3 4.05 -1.47 -15.15
C ASP A 3 5.46 -2.03 -14.92
N HIS A 4 5.58 -3.35 -14.94
CA HIS A 4 6.87 -4.05 -14.86
C HIS A 4 7.70 -3.95 -16.15
N ARG A 5 7.27 -3.17 -17.15
CA ARG A 5 7.96 -2.93 -18.42
C ARG A 5 8.34 -1.47 -18.63
N ALA A 6 8.24 -0.65 -17.58
CA ALA A 6 8.66 0.74 -17.59
C ALA A 6 10.06 0.89 -18.23
N ALA A 7 10.14 1.68 -19.30
CA ALA A 7 11.43 2.07 -19.87
C ALA A 7 12.21 2.94 -18.87
N GLY A 8 13.53 3.04 -19.04
CA GLY A 8 14.33 3.95 -18.23
C GLY A 8 13.77 5.38 -18.29
N GLY A 9 13.49 5.97 -17.13
CA GLY A 9 12.95 7.34 -17.02
C GLY A 9 11.44 7.43 -16.73
N THR A 10 10.70 6.33 -16.69
CA THR A 10 9.29 6.34 -16.26
C THR A 10 9.18 6.51 -14.74
N PRO A 11 8.39 7.48 -14.23
CA PRO A 11 8.07 7.57 -12.81
C PRO A 11 7.36 6.30 -12.31
N LEU A 12 7.74 5.81 -11.13
CA LEU A 12 7.16 4.63 -10.49
C LEU A 12 6.33 5.05 -9.26
N TYR A 13 6.06 4.10 -8.36
CA TYR A 13 5.10 4.23 -7.25
C TYR A 13 5.48 5.28 -6.18
N GLY A 14 6.77 5.55 -6.00
CA GLY A 14 7.27 6.40 -4.91
C GLY A 14 8.01 7.64 -5.42
N SER A 15 7.85 8.76 -4.69
CA SER A 15 8.61 9.99 -4.93
C SER A 15 9.40 10.36 -3.68
N HIS A 16 10.74 10.31 -3.80
CA HIS A 16 11.67 10.65 -2.72
C HIS A 16 12.62 11.74 -3.21
N PRO A 17 12.29 13.03 -3.04
CA PRO A 17 13.09 14.16 -3.53
C PRO A 17 14.34 14.41 -2.66
N PHE A 18 15.15 13.38 -2.47
CA PHE A 18 16.40 13.37 -1.73
C PHE A 18 17.52 12.79 -2.59
N TYR A 19 18.70 13.40 -2.55
CA TYR A 19 19.91 12.77 -3.09
C TYR A 19 21.06 12.84 -2.08
N LEU A 20 22.00 11.90 -2.24
CA LEU A 20 23.27 11.86 -1.51
C LEU A 20 24.42 11.91 -2.51
N GLN A 21 25.40 12.77 -2.25
CA GLN A 21 26.62 12.88 -3.05
C GLN A 21 27.85 12.54 -2.19
N ALA A 22 28.51 11.42 -2.53
CA ALA A 22 29.62 10.84 -1.77
C ALA A 22 31.01 11.07 -2.39
N LEU A 23 31.13 11.90 -3.43
CA LEU A 23 32.28 11.92 -4.34
C LEU A 23 33.46 12.79 -3.90
N ARG A 24 33.65 13.03 -2.59
CA ARG A 24 34.83 13.76 -2.12
C ARG A 24 35.95 12.77 -1.79
N ALA A 25 37.17 13.06 -2.25
CA ALA A 25 38.34 12.22 -2.04
C ALA A 25 38.71 12.03 -0.55
N ASP A 26 38.17 12.88 0.33
CA ASP A 26 38.31 12.82 1.78
C ASP A 26 37.25 11.95 2.48
N GLY A 27 36.38 11.26 1.72
CA GLY A 27 35.32 10.39 2.24
C GLY A 27 34.07 11.12 2.73
N LYS A 28 34.07 12.46 2.71
CA LYS A 28 32.94 13.28 3.14
C LYS A 28 31.81 13.25 2.12
N ALA A 29 30.59 13.43 2.62
CA ALA A 29 29.39 13.44 1.81
C ALA A 29 28.46 14.58 2.19
N HIS A 30 27.59 14.95 1.26
CA HIS A 30 26.43 15.77 1.57
C HIS A 30 25.16 15.18 0.99
N GLY A 31 24.02 15.56 1.56
CA GLY A 31 22.71 15.25 1.02
C GLY A 31 21.86 16.50 0.88
N VAL A 32 20.91 16.47 -0.04
CA VAL A 32 19.92 17.53 -0.22
C VAL A 32 18.55 16.90 -0.28
N PHE A 33 17.63 17.42 0.52
CA PHE A 33 16.20 17.08 0.48
C PHE A 33 15.41 18.30 0.04
N VAL A 34 14.57 18.14 -0.97
CA VAL A 34 13.63 19.17 -1.43
C VAL A 34 12.24 18.80 -0.92
N ARG A 35 11.72 19.56 0.03
CA ARG A 35 10.45 19.25 0.69
C ARG A 35 9.26 19.70 -0.18
N THR A 36 8.90 18.86 -1.14
CA THR A 36 7.73 19.04 -2.01
C THR A 36 7.05 17.70 -2.29
N SER A 37 5.74 17.73 -2.45
CA SER A 37 4.92 16.61 -2.95
C SER A 37 4.34 16.88 -4.35
N ASN A 38 4.61 18.06 -4.92
CA ASN A 38 4.21 18.37 -6.30
C ASN A 38 5.02 17.55 -7.29
N ALA A 39 4.50 17.36 -8.50
CA ALA A 39 5.24 16.73 -9.59
C ALA A 39 6.59 17.45 -9.80
N LEU A 40 7.66 16.65 -9.85
CA LEU A 40 9.03 17.11 -9.82
C LEU A 40 9.85 16.38 -10.88
N ASP A 41 10.47 17.15 -11.77
CA ASP A 41 11.53 16.66 -12.64
C ASP A 41 12.90 17.01 -12.06
N VAL A 42 13.81 16.05 -12.09
CA VAL A 42 15.22 16.25 -11.72
C VAL A 42 16.08 16.08 -12.97
N ALA A 43 16.59 17.18 -13.50
CA ALA A 43 17.47 17.17 -14.65
C ALA A 43 18.94 17.17 -14.20
N LEU A 44 19.67 16.12 -14.54
CA LEU A 44 21.10 15.98 -14.27
C LEU A 44 21.91 16.27 -15.53
N THR A 45 22.91 17.12 -15.42
CA THR A 45 23.99 17.31 -16.40
C THR A 45 25.32 16.91 -15.77
N PRO A 46 26.42 16.83 -16.53
CA PRO A 46 27.74 16.55 -15.97
C PRO A 46 28.19 17.54 -14.87
N SER A 47 27.63 18.76 -14.84
CA SER A 47 28.05 19.81 -13.91
C SER A 47 26.93 20.36 -13.02
N THR A 48 25.66 20.06 -13.29
CA THR A 48 24.53 20.64 -12.57
C THR A 48 23.42 19.64 -12.33
N LEU A 49 22.68 19.85 -11.24
CA LEU A 49 21.40 19.23 -10.96
C LEU A 49 20.36 20.33 -10.86
N THR A 50 19.26 20.19 -11.60
CA THR A 50 18.17 21.18 -11.64
C THR A 50 16.85 20.53 -11.23
N PHE A 51 16.23 21.06 -10.19
CA PHE A 51 14.88 20.68 -9.76
C PHE A 51 13.85 21.56 -10.49
N ARG A 52 12.83 20.94 -11.09
CA ARG A 52 11.70 21.64 -11.73
C ARG A 52 10.41 21.15 -11.09
N CYS A 53 9.84 21.97 -10.20
CA CYS A 53 8.58 21.67 -9.52
C CYS A 53 7.41 22.32 -10.27
N THR A 54 6.27 21.63 -10.36
CA THR A 54 5.04 22.20 -10.95
C THR A 54 4.27 23.13 -10.00
N GLY A 55 4.63 23.15 -8.71
CA GLY A 55 3.97 23.96 -7.70
C GLY A 55 4.65 23.93 -6.34
N GLY A 56 4.01 24.53 -5.35
CA GLY A 56 4.50 24.62 -3.97
C GLY A 56 5.51 25.74 -3.75
N VAL A 57 6.43 25.52 -2.82
CA VAL A 57 7.51 26.46 -2.46
C VAL A 57 8.87 25.78 -2.61
N VAL A 58 9.93 26.58 -2.71
CA VAL A 58 11.30 26.06 -2.64
C VAL A 58 11.70 25.94 -1.17
N ASP A 59 11.66 24.72 -0.65
CA ASP A 59 12.09 24.39 0.71
C ASP A 59 13.14 23.27 0.62
N MET A 60 14.39 23.59 0.99
CA MET A 60 15.54 22.71 0.80
C MET A 60 16.31 22.57 2.10
N SER A 61 16.62 21.33 2.47
CA SER A 61 17.49 20.99 3.60
C SER A 61 18.82 20.41 3.09
N PHE A 62 19.92 20.84 3.69
CA PHE A 62 21.27 20.36 3.39
C PHE A 62 21.82 19.58 4.59
N PHE A 63 22.39 18.41 4.33
CA PHE A 63 22.95 17.53 5.34
C PHE A 63 24.43 17.35 5.05
N LEU A 64 25.29 17.58 6.04
CA LEU A 64 26.75 17.56 5.88
C LEU A 64 27.33 16.47 6.77
N GLY A 65 27.94 15.44 6.18
CA GLY A 65 28.45 14.28 6.90
C GLY A 65 29.94 14.05 6.64
N ASP A 66 30.65 13.63 7.69
CA ASP A 66 32.00 13.09 7.55
C ASP A 66 32.00 11.71 6.86
N SER A 67 30.81 11.09 6.76
CA SER A 67 30.56 9.89 5.96
C SER A 67 29.16 9.93 5.31
N PRO A 68 28.91 9.11 4.26
CA PRO A 68 27.56 8.91 3.72
C PRO A 68 26.53 8.44 4.76
N SER A 69 26.97 7.64 5.75
CA SER A 69 26.10 7.15 6.83
C SER A 69 25.60 8.30 7.71
N ASP A 70 26.46 9.29 7.98
CA ASP A 70 26.06 10.48 8.76
C ASP A 70 25.00 11.31 8.03
N VAL A 71 25.13 11.45 6.71
CA VAL A 71 24.13 12.12 5.87
C VAL A 71 22.77 11.42 5.99
N VAL A 72 22.72 10.09 5.85
CA VAL A 72 21.48 9.31 5.99
C VAL A 72 20.93 9.41 7.42
N ARG A 73 21.80 9.40 8.44
CA ARG A 73 21.39 9.59 9.84
C ARG A 73 20.78 10.97 10.08
N GLN A 74 21.27 12.03 9.45
CA GLN A 74 20.70 13.37 9.57
C GLN A 74 19.37 13.46 8.81
N TYR A 75 19.32 12.99 7.57
CA TYR A 75 18.10 12.99 6.75
C TYR A 75 16.94 12.26 7.47
N THR A 76 17.18 11.04 7.95
CA THR A 76 16.16 10.27 8.69
C THR A 76 15.87 10.84 10.09
N ALA A 77 16.70 11.73 10.65
CA ALA A 77 16.32 12.48 11.84
C ALA A 77 15.28 13.57 11.51
N THR A 78 15.31 14.11 10.29
CA THR A 78 14.40 15.15 9.82
C THR A 78 13.06 14.58 9.32
N VAL A 79 13.08 13.53 8.51
CA VAL A 79 11.85 12.97 7.89
C VAL A 79 11.18 11.88 8.72
N GLY A 80 11.81 11.45 9.81
CA GLY A 80 11.36 10.33 10.64
C GLY A 80 12.29 9.14 10.52
N ARG A 81 12.58 8.53 11.67
CA ARG A 81 13.36 7.29 11.74
C ARG A 81 12.52 6.13 11.22
N PRO A 82 13.12 5.13 10.54
CA PRO A 82 12.41 3.89 10.22
C PRO A 82 11.78 3.28 11.47
N SER A 83 10.52 2.87 11.37
CA SER A 83 9.84 2.12 12.43
C SER A 83 10.53 0.77 12.63
N LEU A 84 10.54 0.26 13.86
CA LEU A 84 11.03 -1.08 14.16
C LEU A 84 9.98 -2.13 13.73
N PRO A 85 10.22 -2.93 12.69
CA PRO A 85 9.28 -3.98 12.30
C PRO A 85 9.30 -5.13 13.33
N PRO A 86 8.20 -5.91 13.43
CA PRO A 86 8.20 -7.11 14.26
C PRO A 86 9.16 -8.16 13.68
N LEU A 87 9.73 -9.01 14.55
CA LEU A 87 10.77 -9.96 14.15
C LEU A 87 10.35 -10.89 13.00
N TRP A 88 9.09 -11.34 12.99
CA TRP A 88 8.54 -12.23 11.95
C TRP A 88 8.57 -11.62 10.55
N ALA A 89 8.58 -10.28 10.43
CA ALA A 89 8.61 -9.60 9.13
C ALA A 89 9.96 -9.72 8.40
N PHE A 90 11.01 -10.23 9.08
CA PHE A 90 12.30 -10.56 8.46
C PHE A 90 12.37 -12.01 7.96
N GLY A 91 11.36 -12.82 8.28
CA GLY A 91 11.26 -14.19 7.80
C GLY A 91 10.90 -14.27 6.32
N PHE A 92 10.76 -15.50 5.81
CA PHE A 92 10.35 -15.68 4.42
C PHE A 92 8.83 -15.59 4.28
N HIS A 93 8.36 -14.81 3.30
CA HIS A 93 6.94 -14.58 3.04
C HIS A 93 6.57 -15.21 1.69
N MET A 94 5.42 -15.89 1.63
CA MET A 94 4.91 -16.52 0.41
C MET A 94 3.59 -15.89 -0.02
N CYS A 95 3.53 -15.42 -1.26
CA CYS A 95 2.38 -14.74 -1.86
C CYS A 95 2.26 -15.08 -3.35
N ARG A 96 1.06 -14.95 -3.89
CA ARG A 96 0.79 -14.74 -5.31
C ARG A 96 -0.64 -14.23 -5.49
N TRP A 97 -0.88 -13.60 -6.63
CA TRP A 97 -2.22 -13.55 -7.22
C TRP A 97 -2.58 -14.91 -7.83
N GLY A 98 -3.79 -15.39 -7.55
CA GLY A 98 -4.39 -16.57 -8.16
C GLY A 98 -4.17 -17.85 -7.36
N TYR A 99 -4.23 -17.79 -6.02
CA TYR A 99 -4.42 -19.02 -5.24
C TYR A 99 -5.83 -19.58 -5.43
N GLY A 100 -6.83 -18.70 -5.60
CA GLY A 100 -8.20 -19.05 -5.97
C GLY A 100 -9.07 -19.67 -4.88
N SER A 101 -8.50 -20.16 -3.76
CA SER A 101 -9.28 -20.60 -2.59
C SER A 101 -8.43 -20.70 -1.32
N ALA A 102 -9.10 -20.75 -0.16
CA ALA A 102 -8.47 -21.03 1.13
C ALA A 102 -7.81 -22.43 1.15
N ALA A 103 -8.45 -23.43 0.55
CA ALA A 103 -7.91 -24.78 0.46
C ALA A 103 -6.62 -24.86 -0.39
N ALA A 104 -6.59 -24.17 -1.54
CA ALA A 104 -5.40 -24.10 -2.37
C ALA A 104 -4.27 -23.33 -1.69
N THR A 105 -4.59 -22.26 -0.95
CA THR A 105 -3.61 -21.52 -0.13
C THR A 105 -3.01 -22.44 0.94
N ARG A 106 -3.85 -23.16 1.67
CA ARG A 106 -3.42 -24.14 2.68
C ARG A 106 -2.54 -25.25 2.10
N ALA A 107 -2.87 -25.78 0.92
CA ALA A 107 -2.06 -26.81 0.26
C ALA A 107 -0.62 -26.32 -0.05
N VAL A 108 -0.46 -25.03 -0.36
CA VAL A 108 0.88 -24.44 -0.54
C VAL A 108 1.65 -24.39 0.77
N VAL A 109 1.01 -23.95 1.86
CA VAL A 109 1.63 -23.93 3.21
C VAL A 109 2.03 -25.34 3.64
N GLU A 110 1.15 -26.32 3.48
CA GLU A 110 1.42 -27.72 3.83
C GLU A 110 2.60 -28.28 3.03
N ARG A 111 2.69 -27.96 1.74
CA ARG A 111 3.82 -28.35 0.90
C ARG A 111 5.12 -27.67 1.32
N MET A 112 5.09 -26.37 1.61
CA MET A 112 6.29 -25.64 2.09
C MET A 112 6.84 -26.29 3.37
N ARG A 113 5.95 -26.63 4.31
CA ARG A 113 6.32 -27.35 5.54
C ARG A 113 6.85 -28.76 5.24
N ALA A 114 6.19 -29.53 4.36
CA ALA A 114 6.61 -30.88 4.00
C ALA A 114 8.01 -30.92 3.35
N GLU A 115 8.35 -29.90 2.55
CA GLU A 115 9.66 -29.76 1.90
C GLU A 115 10.70 -29.08 2.80
N GLY A 116 10.35 -28.72 4.04
CA GLY A 116 11.25 -28.06 4.99
C GLY A 116 11.67 -26.65 4.59
N VAL A 117 10.88 -25.95 3.77
CA VAL A 117 11.15 -24.57 3.37
C VAL A 117 10.67 -23.61 4.47
N PRO A 118 11.55 -22.79 5.06
CA PRO A 118 11.14 -21.81 6.07
C PRO A 118 10.12 -20.82 5.50
N GLN A 119 9.08 -20.53 6.28
CA GLN A 119 8.06 -19.55 5.95
C GLN A 119 7.50 -18.97 7.26
N ASP A 120 7.57 -17.66 7.41
CA ASP A 120 7.04 -16.94 8.58
C ASP A 120 5.68 -16.33 8.32
N ALA A 121 5.36 -15.99 7.06
CA ALA A 121 4.06 -15.42 6.70
C ALA A 121 3.48 -16.02 5.41
N GLN A 122 2.19 -16.35 5.44
CA GLN A 122 1.39 -16.66 4.25
C GLN A 122 0.54 -15.45 3.89
N TRP A 123 0.50 -15.13 2.60
CA TRP A 123 -0.21 -13.97 2.08
C TRP A 123 -1.36 -14.39 1.16
N ASN A 124 -2.41 -13.60 1.09
CA ASN A 124 -3.40 -13.69 0.03
C ASN A 124 -3.58 -12.33 -0.66
N ASP A 125 -3.55 -12.37 -1.98
CA ASP A 125 -3.96 -11.28 -2.88
C ASP A 125 -5.51 -11.16 -2.90
N ILE A 126 -6.06 -10.37 -3.81
CA ILE A 126 -7.48 -9.98 -3.90
C ILE A 126 -8.45 -11.16 -4.12
N ASP A 127 -7.95 -12.38 -4.38
CA ASP A 127 -8.75 -13.60 -4.56
C ASP A 127 -9.65 -13.90 -3.35
N HIS A 128 -9.24 -13.47 -2.14
CA HIS A 128 -9.99 -13.74 -0.93
C HIS A 128 -11.27 -12.91 -0.80
N MET A 129 -11.40 -11.83 -1.56
CA MET A 129 -12.45 -10.84 -1.45
C MET A 129 -13.67 -11.19 -2.31
N SER A 130 -14.87 -10.96 -1.77
CA SER A 130 -16.10 -11.08 -2.56
C SER A 130 -16.17 -9.98 -3.61
N ALA A 131 -16.07 -10.37 -4.89
CA ALA A 131 -16.03 -9.45 -6.04
C ALA A 131 -14.96 -8.34 -5.89
N PHE A 132 -13.79 -8.70 -5.33
CA PHE A 132 -12.64 -7.81 -5.14
C PHE A 132 -12.92 -6.60 -4.24
N ARG A 133 -13.86 -6.72 -3.29
CA ARG A 133 -14.19 -5.66 -2.35
C ARG A 133 -13.45 -5.83 -1.03
N ASP A 134 -12.78 -4.77 -0.58
CA ASP A 134 -12.14 -4.74 0.73
C ASP A 134 -13.09 -5.16 1.85
N PHE A 135 -12.52 -5.75 2.90
CA PHE A 135 -13.22 -6.12 4.14
C PHE A 135 -14.35 -7.15 3.94
N THR A 136 -14.27 -7.95 2.88
CA THR A 136 -15.20 -9.05 2.57
C THR A 136 -14.44 -10.36 2.31
N LEU A 137 -15.12 -11.49 2.55
CA LEU A 137 -14.66 -12.81 2.08
C LEU A 137 -15.56 -13.27 0.94
N ASP A 138 -14.97 -13.91 -0.06
CA ASP A 138 -15.71 -14.71 -1.04
C ASP A 138 -16.19 -16.02 -0.39
N GLU A 139 -17.30 -15.95 0.35
CA GLU A 139 -17.82 -17.11 1.10
C GLU A 139 -18.41 -18.22 0.22
N GLU A 140 -18.75 -17.92 -1.04
CA GLU A 140 -19.43 -18.85 -1.94
C GLU A 140 -18.43 -19.70 -2.73
N ASP A 141 -17.43 -19.08 -3.37
CA ASP A 141 -16.67 -19.75 -4.43
C ASP A 141 -15.25 -20.18 -4.01
N GLY A 142 -14.61 -19.53 -3.02
CA GLY A 142 -13.21 -19.84 -2.70
C GLY A 142 -12.77 -19.70 -1.25
N PHE A 143 -13.33 -18.75 -0.50
CA PHE A 143 -12.86 -18.38 0.83
C PHE A 143 -13.98 -18.39 1.89
N PRO A 144 -14.70 -19.52 2.09
CA PRO A 144 -15.66 -19.64 3.19
C PRO A 144 -14.99 -19.29 4.53
N ARG A 145 -15.62 -18.43 5.33
CA ARG A 145 -15.05 -17.92 6.60
C ARG A 145 -14.55 -19.04 7.51
N LYS A 146 -15.25 -20.16 7.58
CA LYS A 146 -14.84 -21.33 8.38
C LYS A 146 -13.50 -21.92 7.90
N GLN A 147 -13.27 -21.98 6.60
CA GLN A 147 -12.03 -22.50 6.03
C GLN A 147 -10.88 -21.50 6.19
N VAL A 148 -11.16 -20.21 5.99
CA VAL A 148 -10.18 -19.14 6.23
C VAL A 148 -9.75 -19.16 7.70
N LYS A 149 -10.70 -19.22 8.64
CA LYS A 149 -10.38 -19.34 10.06
C LYS A 149 -9.52 -20.57 10.35
N ALA A 150 -9.91 -21.75 9.86
CA ALA A 150 -9.13 -22.97 10.09
C ALA A 150 -7.70 -22.89 9.49
N MET A 151 -7.53 -22.19 8.37
CA MET A 151 -6.21 -21.95 7.78
C MET A 151 -5.37 -20.99 8.62
N VAL A 152 -5.97 -19.88 9.10
CA VAL A 152 -5.28 -18.90 9.94
C VAL A 152 -4.92 -19.49 11.30
N ASP A 153 -5.83 -20.24 11.92
CA ASP A 153 -5.57 -20.96 13.16
C ASP A 153 -4.39 -21.94 12.99
N ASP A 154 -4.37 -22.70 11.90
CA ASP A 154 -3.25 -23.61 11.58
C ASP A 154 -1.92 -22.86 11.36
N LEU A 155 -1.93 -21.69 10.72
CA LEU A 155 -0.73 -20.85 10.60
C LEU A 155 -0.23 -20.42 11.99
N HIS A 156 -1.14 -19.94 12.85
CA HIS A 156 -0.80 -19.47 14.19
C HIS A 156 -0.29 -20.60 15.10
N ASP A 157 -0.90 -21.79 15.03
CA ASP A 157 -0.47 -22.99 15.77
C ASP A 157 0.96 -23.43 15.39
N HIS A 158 1.40 -23.12 14.18
CA HIS A 158 2.75 -23.38 13.69
C HIS A 158 3.69 -22.16 13.81
N GLY A 159 3.28 -21.13 14.54
CA GLY A 159 4.08 -19.93 14.78
C GLY A 159 4.20 -18.99 13.57
N GLN A 160 3.46 -19.22 12.50
CA GLN A 160 3.43 -18.40 11.29
C GLN A 160 2.41 -17.26 11.42
N ARG A 161 2.40 -16.35 10.45
CA ARG A 161 1.54 -15.17 10.39
C ARG A 161 0.74 -15.13 9.10
N TYR A 162 -0.33 -14.37 9.12
CA TYR A 162 -1.21 -14.18 7.97
C TYR A 162 -1.29 -12.71 7.56
N VAL A 163 -1.04 -12.42 6.29
CA VAL A 163 -1.10 -11.07 5.71
C VAL A 163 -2.09 -11.06 4.56
N MET A 164 -2.91 -10.02 4.47
CA MET A 164 -3.85 -9.86 3.37
C MET A 164 -3.66 -8.52 2.69
N ILE A 165 -3.89 -8.50 1.38
CA ILE A 165 -4.00 -7.26 0.64
C ILE A 165 -5.27 -6.49 1.04
N VAL A 166 -5.17 -5.17 1.06
CA VAL A 166 -6.28 -4.22 1.15
C VAL A 166 -5.97 -3.08 0.17
N ASP A 167 -6.89 -2.80 -0.74
CA ASP A 167 -6.73 -1.70 -1.70
C ASP A 167 -7.15 -0.37 -1.05
N CYS A 168 -6.69 0.76 -1.60
CA CYS A 168 -7.06 2.07 -1.05
C CYS A 168 -8.45 2.57 -1.50
N ALA A 169 -9.07 1.90 -2.48
CA ALA A 169 -10.29 2.36 -3.14
C ALA A 169 -11.48 1.47 -2.80
N VAL A 170 -12.57 2.10 -2.36
CA VAL A 170 -13.77 1.41 -1.89
C VAL A 170 -14.79 1.31 -3.03
N SER A 171 -15.33 0.11 -3.29
CA SER A 171 -16.39 -0.06 -4.29
C SER A 171 -17.56 0.89 -4.05
N SER A 172 -17.96 1.63 -5.08
CA SER A 172 -19.06 2.61 -5.01
C SER A 172 -20.42 2.01 -5.39
N ARG A 173 -20.43 0.77 -5.90
CA ARG A 173 -21.64 0.05 -6.25
C ARG A 173 -22.52 -0.23 -5.03
N GLU A 174 -23.82 -0.21 -5.23
CA GLU A 174 -24.77 -0.80 -4.29
C GLU A 174 -24.75 -2.32 -4.45
N TRP A 175 -24.77 -3.02 -3.31
CA TRP A 175 -24.70 -4.46 -3.28
C TRP A 175 -25.92 -5.04 -2.56
N PRO A 176 -26.50 -6.14 -3.04
CA PRO A 176 -27.50 -6.88 -2.28
C PRO A 176 -26.92 -7.26 -0.91
N GLY A 177 -27.65 -6.92 0.17
CA GLY A 177 -27.17 -7.11 1.54
C GLY A 177 -26.32 -5.95 2.10
N GLY A 178 -26.07 -4.90 1.32
CA GLY A 178 -25.32 -3.72 1.72
C GLY A 178 -23.80 -3.88 1.59
N TYR A 179 -23.08 -2.77 1.75
CA TYR A 179 -21.62 -2.77 1.77
C TYR A 179 -21.12 -1.71 2.78
N PRO A 180 -20.97 -2.08 4.07
CA PRO A 180 -20.70 -1.13 5.14
C PRO A 180 -19.50 -0.19 4.92
N PRO A 181 -18.37 -0.61 4.33
CA PRO A 181 -17.27 0.31 4.02
C PRO A 181 -17.73 1.49 3.14
N ARG A 182 -18.52 1.24 2.09
CA ARG A 182 -19.10 2.30 1.26
C ARG A 182 -20.04 3.19 2.07
N ASP A 183 -20.98 2.58 2.77
CA ASP A 183 -22.08 3.30 3.42
C ASP A 183 -21.57 4.18 4.58
N LYS A 184 -20.65 3.65 5.40
CA LYS A 184 -19.98 4.42 6.47
C LYS A 184 -19.04 5.48 5.92
N GLY A 185 -18.35 5.21 4.81
CA GLY A 185 -17.51 6.21 4.16
C GLY A 185 -18.33 7.39 3.62
N LEU A 186 -19.53 7.13 3.09
CA LEU A 186 -20.48 8.16 2.69
C LEU A 186 -20.99 8.96 3.88
N GLU A 187 -21.41 8.29 4.95
CA GLU A 187 -21.88 8.92 6.19
C GLU A 187 -20.80 9.83 6.80
N GLY A 188 -19.56 9.36 6.85
CA GLY A 188 -18.41 10.11 7.37
C GLY A 188 -17.87 11.19 6.44
N GLY A 189 -18.34 11.23 5.17
CA GLY A 189 -17.90 12.17 4.15
C GLY A 189 -16.42 12.04 3.79
N VAL A 190 -15.82 10.84 3.94
CA VAL A 190 -14.36 10.62 3.90
C VAL A 190 -13.80 10.40 2.49
N PHE A 191 -14.63 10.39 1.45
CA PHE A 191 -14.17 10.18 0.09
C PHE A 191 -13.69 11.49 -0.56
N VAL A 192 -12.66 11.38 -1.41
CA VAL A 192 -12.22 12.46 -2.30
C VAL A 192 -13.41 12.95 -3.12
N ARG A 193 -13.61 14.26 -3.20
CA ARG A 193 -14.75 14.87 -3.89
C ARG A 193 -14.47 15.15 -5.36
N SER A 194 -15.49 15.01 -6.20
CA SER A 194 -15.42 15.40 -7.61
C SER A 194 -15.19 16.91 -7.75
N ALA A 195 -14.32 17.30 -8.67
CA ALA A 195 -14.12 18.70 -9.03
C ALA A 195 -15.32 19.29 -9.79
N ALA A 196 -16.13 18.45 -10.46
CA ALA A 196 -17.37 18.87 -11.10
C ALA A 196 -18.50 19.14 -10.09
N GLY A 197 -18.29 18.77 -8.82
CA GLY A 197 -19.28 18.84 -7.75
C GLY A 197 -20.18 17.61 -7.70
N GLY A 198 -21.07 17.57 -6.71
CA GLY A 198 -22.13 16.56 -6.65
C GLY A 198 -21.82 15.24 -5.93
N GLY A 199 -20.61 15.05 -5.35
CA GLY A 199 -20.33 13.87 -4.53
C GLY A 199 -18.87 13.42 -4.56
N PRO A 200 -18.61 12.16 -4.17
CA PRO A 200 -17.30 11.52 -4.32
C PRO A 200 -16.85 11.45 -5.78
N ALA A 201 -15.54 11.59 -6.03
CA ALA A 201 -14.93 11.49 -7.34
C ALA A 201 -15.04 10.07 -7.88
N ALA A 202 -15.57 9.91 -9.10
CA ALA A 202 -15.75 8.59 -9.71
C ALA A 202 -14.41 7.97 -10.14
N GLY A 203 -14.14 6.75 -9.66
CA GLY A 203 -12.98 5.94 -10.02
C GLY A 203 -13.36 4.55 -10.51
N ARG A 204 -12.36 3.80 -10.99
CA ARG A 204 -12.50 2.40 -11.36
C ARG A 204 -11.23 1.63 -11.01
N VAL A 205 -11.40 0.57 -10.23
CA VAL A 205 -10.34 -0.39 -9.86
C VAL A 205 -10.89 -1.81 -9.92
N TRP A 206 -10.29 -2.77 -9.21
CA TRP A 206 -10.66 -4.19 -9.22
C TRP A 206 -12.15 -4.50 -9.00
N PRO A 207 -12.86 -3.91 -8.00
CA PRO A 207 -14.30 -4.14 -7.83
C PRO A 207 -15.18 -3.45 -8.90
N GLY A 208 -14.58 -2.77 -9.87
CA GLY A 208 -15.26 -1.92 -10.84
C GLY A 208 -15.34 -0.46 -10.35
N PRO A 209 -16.50 0.22 -10.47
CA PRO A 209 -16.71 1.56 -9.93
C PRO A 209 -16.32 1.64 -8.46
N ALA A 210 -15.52 2.65 -8.13
CA ALA A 210 -14.96 2.85 -6.80
C ALA A 210 -14.82 4.35 -6.48
N TRP A 211 -14.64 4.63 -5.19
CA TRP A 211 -14.29 5.94 -4.66
C TRP A 211 -13.01 5.83 -3.82
N PHE A 212 -12.25 6.91 -3.77
CA PHE A 212 -10.96 6.96 -3.06
C PHE A 212 -11.14 7.62 -1.70
N VAL A 213 -10.59 7.01 -0.66
CA VAL A 213 -10.58 7.61 0.69
C VAL A 213 -9.62 8.80 0.70
N ASP A 214 -10.08 9.94 1.17
CA ASP A 214 -9.23 11.10 1.47
C ASP A 214 -8.57 10.89 2.83
N PHE A 215 -7.39 10.28 2.85
CA PHE A 215 -6.64 10.04 4.09
C PHE A 215 -6.14 11.32 4.80
N PHE A 216 -6.33 12.51 4.22
CA PHE A 216 -6.11 13.78 4.90
C PHE A 216 -7.37 14.33 5.58
N HIS A 217 -8.54 13.74 5.32
CA HIS A 217 -9.79 14.11 5.98
C HIS A 217 -9.73 13.73 7.47
N PRO A 218 -10.16 14.61 8.39
CA PRO A 218 -10.05 14.37 9.85
C PRO A 218 -10.76 13.11 10.34
N ASN A 219 -11.79 12.64 9.62
CA ASN A 219 -12.52 11.42 9.97
C ASN A 219 -11.97 10.15 9.29
N ALA A 220 -11.03 10.26 8.35
CA ALA A 220 -10.59 9.12 7.55
C ALA A 220 -9.86 8.06 8.37
N SER A 221 -8.98 8.47 9.30
CA SER A 221 -8.27 7.53 10.17
C SER A 221 -9.24 6.73 11.03
N GLY A 222 -10.21 7.37 11.68
CA GLY A 222 -11.22 6.68 12.48
C GLY A 222 -12.10 5.74 11.67
N TYR A 223 -12.51 6.17 10.47
CA TYR A 223 -13.24 5.30 9.53
C TYR A 223 -12.42 4.06 9.13
N TRP A 224 -11.14 4.25 8.78
CA TRP A 224 -10.28 3.16 8.32
C TRP A 224 -9.92 2.19 9.44
N GLU A 225 -9.64 2.69 10.64
CA GLU A 225 -9.43 1.88 11.85
C GLU A 225 -10.67 1.03 12.15
N GLU A 226 -11.87 1.60 12.04
CA GLU A 226 -13.11 0.86 12.21
C GLU A 226 -13.27 -0.26 11.17
N GLN A 227 -13.00 0.02 9.88
CA GLN A 227 -13.10 -1.01 8.83
C GLN A 227 -12.10 -2.16 9.09
N LEU A 228 -10.86 -1.83 9.46
CA LEU A 228 -9.84 -2.82 9.81
C LEU A 228 -10.24 -3.62 11.06
N ALA A 229 -10.81 -2.99 12.08
CA ALA A 229 -11.27 -3.66 13.30
C ALA A 229 -12.39 -4.65 13.01
N VAL A 230 -13.44 -4.22 12.29
CA VAL A 230 -14.54 -5.08 11.85
C VAL A 230 -14.02 -6.23 10.97
N TRP A 231 -13.02 -5.97 10.14
CA TRP A 231 -12.41 -7.00 9.33
C TRP A 231 -11.64 -8.03 10.17
N ARG A 232 -10.95 -7.58 11.21
CA ARG A 232 -10.20 -8.44 12.13
C ARG A 232 -11.11 -9.37 12.93
N GLU A 233 -12.36 -9.00 13.19
CA GLU A 233 -13.36 -9.88 13.79
C GLU A 233 -13.77 -11.05 12.87
N LYS A 234 -13.63 -10.86 11.54
CA LYS A 234 -13.94 -11.89 10.55
C LYS A 234 -12.73 -12.79 10.28
N VAL A 235 -11.54 -12.19 10.20
CA VAL A 235 -10.27 -12.86 9.88
C VAL A 235 -9.18 -12.35 10.81
N GLU A 236 -8.55 -13.25 11.56
CA GLU A 236 -7.50 -12.90 12.54
C GLU A 236 -6.13 -12.68 11.85
N TYR A 237 -6.04 -11.68 10.97
CA TYR A 237 -4.79 -11.35 10.28
C TYR A 237 -3.78 -10.62 11.18
N ASP A 238 -2.50 -10.71 10.80
CA ASP A 238 -1.35 -10.18 11.55
C ASP A 238 -0.68 -8.99 10.87
N GLY A 239 -0.98 -8.76 9.59
CA GLY A 239 -0.47 -7.65 8.81
C GLY A 239 -1.38 -7.32 7.63
N VAL A 240 -1.21 -6.12 7.11
CA VAL A 240 -1.94 -5.61 5.94
C VAL A 240 -0.92 -5.24 4.87
N TRP A 241 -1.13 -5.75 3.67
CA TRP A 241 -0.48 -5.25 2.47
C TRP A 241 -1.39 -4.19 1.84
N LEU A 242 -0.99 -2.93 1.90
CA LEU A 242 -1.71 -1.83 1.24
C LEU A 242 -1.22 -1.69 -0.20
N ASP A 243 -2.12 -1.77 -1.17
CA ASP A 243 -1.79 -1.66 -2.59
C ASP A 243 -2.66 -0.62 -3.32
N MET A 244 -2.29 -0.34 -4.58
CA MET A 244 -3.00 0.54 -5.50
C MET A 244 -3.12 2.00 -5.02
N ASN A 245 -2.19 2.42 -4.16
CA ASN A 245 -2.27 3.64 -3.35
C ASN A 245 -1.46 4.83 -3.90
N GLU A 246 -1.10 4.82 -5.20
CA GLU A 246 -0.53 5.98 -5.86
C GLU A 246 -1.40 7.25 -5.79
N PRO A 247 -2.76 7.24 -5.88
CA PRO A 247 -3.72 6.15 -6.09
C PRO A 247 -3.88 5.71 -7.56
N SER A 248 -3.95 4.41 -7.80
CA SER A 248 -4.17 3.85 -9.14
C SER A 248 -5.63 3.97 -9.57
N ASN A 249 -5.85 4.33 -10.83
CA ASN A 249 -7.18 4.38 -11.44
C ASN A 249 -7.13 3.79 -12.85
N PHE A 250 -8.14 3.00 -13.22
CA PHE A 250 -8.25 2.42 -14.57
C PHE A 250 -8.91 3.38 -15.58
N CYS A 251 -9.18 4.62 -15.15
CA CYS A 251 -9.60 5.75 -15.98
C CYS A 251 -8.53 6.84 -15.96
N ASP A 252 -8.48 7.65 -17.03
CA ASP A 252 -7.65 8.86 -17.08
C ASP A 252 -8.35 10.01 -16.32
N GLY A 253 -8.04 10.15 -15.03
CA GLY A 253 -8.68 11.13 -14.14
C GLY A 253 -10.00 10.63 -13.55
N GLU A 254 -11.00 11.49 -13.42
CA GLU A 254 -12.33 11.09 -12.96
C GLU A 254 -13.05 10.27 -14.04
N CYS A 255 -13.57 9.09 -13.70
CA CYS A 255 -14.27 8.25 -14.65
C CYS A 255 -15.53 8.94 -15.17
N PRO A 256 -15.86 8.79 -16.47
CA PRO A 256 -17.10 9.32 -17.02
C PRO A 256 -18.31 8.67 -16.33
N ALA A 257 -19.39 9.44 -16.21
CA ALA A 257 -20.69 9.02 -15.68
C ALA A 257 -21.35 7.94 -16.54
#